data_AF-A0A7I6N146-F1
#
_entry.id   AF-A0A7I6N146-F1
#
_cell.length_a   1.000
_cell.length_b   1.000
_cell.length_c   1.000
_cell.angle_alpha   90.00
_cell.angle_beta   90.00
_cell.angle_gamma   90.00
#
_symmetry.space_group_name_H-M   'P 1'
#
loop_
_entity.id
_entity.type
_entity.pdbx_description
1 polymer ?
#
loop_
_entity_poly.entity_id
_entity_poly.type
_entity_poly.pdbx_seq_one_letter_code
_entity_poly.pdbx_strand_id
1 'polypeptide(L)'
;MATWLMFFFQDSNSPYMDNLIMFHNMNMAIMLMIIVLILSILLDLFSNKFCNRFLLKNHTIEIIWTIVPMFVLLYICFPSLKI
;
A
#
# COMPACT_ATOMS: atom_id res chain seq x y z
N MET A 1 27.44 -0.49 -9.00
CA MET A 1 27.59 0.95 -9.28
C MET A 1 26.31 1.41 -9.94
N ALA A 2 25.77 2.57 -9.54
CA ALA A 2 24.56 3.10 -10.16
C ALA A 2 24.84 3.46 -11.63
N THR A 3 23.98 2.98 -12.53
CA THR A 3 23.97 3.38 -13.93
C THR A 3 22.99 4.55 -14.14
N TRP A 4 23.11 5.23 -15.27
CA TRP A 4 22.13 6.24 -15.68
C TRP A 4 20.73 5.63 -15.80
N LEU A 5 19.69 6.39 -15.44
CA LEU A 5 18.26 5.98 -15.49
C LEU A 5 17.90 4.75 -14.63
N MET A 6 18.63 4.50 -13.54
CA MET A 6 18.33 3.39 -12.64
C MET A 6 17.17 3.73 -11.68
N PHE A 7 16.03 3.04 -11.85
CA PHE A 7 14.82 3.22 -11.01
C PHE A 7 14.75 2.25 -9.81
N PHE A 8 15.46 1.12 -9.87
CA PHE A 8 15.50 0.11 -8.81
C PHE A 8 16.82 0.15 -8.03
N PHE A 9 16.90 -0.64 -6.95
CA PHE A 9 18.14 -0.81 -6.21
C PHE A 9 19.24 -1.47 -7.03
N GLN A 10 20.50 -1.16 -6.68
CA GLN A 10 21.66 -1.88 -7.21
C GLN A 10 21.62 -3.34 -6.80
N ASP A 11 22.22 -4.20 -7.63
CA ASP A 11 22.42 -5.60 -7.29
C ASP A 11 23.12 -5.71 -5.92
N SER A 12 22.64 -6.65 -5.12
CA SER A 12 23.14 -6.88 -3.78
C SER A 12 24.57 -7.39 -3.82
N ASN A 13 25.36 -6.97 -2.84
CA ASN A 13 26.71 -7.48 -2.62
C ASN A 13 26.87 -8.10 -1.22
N SER A 14 25.75 -8.30 -0.50
CA SER A 14 25.70 -8.90 0.83
C SER A 14 24.31 -9.51 1.07
N PRO A 15 24.22 -10.60 1.87
CA PRO A 15 22.94 -11.24 2.18
C PRO A 15 21.98 -10.32 2.93
N TYR A 16 22.49 -9.30 3.63
CA TYR A 16 21.65 -8.29 4.28
C TYR A 16 20.97 -7.37 3.25
N MET A 17 21.69 -6.99 2.18
CA MET A 17 21.10 -6.19 1.10
C MET A 17 20.02 -6.98 0.34
N ASP A 18 20.20 -8.30 0.15
CA ASP A 18 19.15 -9.16 -0.42
C ASP A 18 17.85 -9.12 0.39
N ASN A 19 17.95 -9.22 1.72
CA ASN A 19 16.79 -9.15 2.61
C ASN A 19 16.10 -7.78 2.53
N LEU A 20 16.86 -6.69 2.44
CA LEU A 20 16.31 -5.34 2.29
C LEU A 20 15.59 -5.15 0.95
N ILE A 21 16.16 -5.66 -0.15
CA ILE A 21 15.52 -5.61 -1.48
C ILE A 21 14.22 -6.42 -1.47
N MET A 22 14.21 -7.61 -0.84
CA MET A 22 13.02 -8.44 -0.69
C MET A 22 11.93 -7.73 0.12
N PHE A 23 12.29 -7.10 1.24
CA PHE A 23 11.37 -6.32 2.06
C PHE A 23 10.81 -5.11 1.32
N HIS A 24 11.66 -4.39 0.58
CA HIS A 24 11.22 -3.27 -0.23
C HIS A 24 10.21 -3.71 -1.29
N ASN A 25 10.49 -4.79 -2.03
CA ASN A 25 9.59 -5.28 -3.07
C ASN A 25 8.23 -5.69 -2.51
N MET A 26 8.20 -6.30 -1.33
CA MET A 26 6.96 -6.60 -0.61
C MET A 26 6.18 -5.33 -0.26
N ASN A 27 6.83 -4.31 0.28
CA ASN A 27 6.17 -3.04 0.63
C ASN A 27 5.66 -2.29 -0.59
N MET A 28 6.43 -2.27 -1.68
CA MET A 28 6.02 -1.63 -2.93
C MET A 28 4.80 -2.31 -3.52
N ALA A 29 4.70 -3.64 -3.45
CA ALA A 29 3.51 -4.36 -3.88
C ALA A 29 2.26 -3.96 -3.06
N ILE A 30 2.40 -3.85 -1.73
CA ILE A 30 1.31 -3.42 -0.85
C ILE A 30 0.89 -1.98 -1.15
N MET A 31 1.84 -1.06 -1.32
CA MET A 31 1.55 0.34 -1.66
C MET A 31 0.83 0.47 -2.99
N LEU A 32 1.26 -0.26 -4.02
CA LEU A 32 0.58 -0.28 -5.32
C LEU A 32 -0.85 -0.81 -5.21
N MET A 33 -1.08 -1.87 -4.43
CA MET A 33 -2.44 -2.39 -4.19
C MET A 33 -3.35 -1.35 -3.55
N ILE A 34 -2.86 -0.59 -2.58
CA ILE A 34 -3.62 0.49 -1.93
C ILE A 34 -3.94 1.60 -2.95
N ILE A 35 -2.96 2.02 -3.75
CA ILE A 35 -3.15 3.07 -4.76
C ILE A 35 -4.20 2.65 -5.79
N VAL A 36 -4.15 1.41 -6.29
CA VAL A 36 -5.14 0.90 -7.25
C VAL A 36 -6.53 0.84 -6.64
N LEU A 37 -6.66 0.39 -5.38
CA LEU A 37 -7.94 0.36 -4.67
C LEU A 37 -8.54 1.75 -4.49
N ILE A 38 -7.72 2.74 -4.12
CA ILE A 38 -8.18 4.13 -4.01
C ILE A 38 -8.59 4.67 -5.38
N LEU A 39 -7.79 4.40 -6.41
CA LEU A 39 -8.10 4.84 -7.78
C LEU A 39 -9.44 4.27 -8.26
N SER A 40 -9.72 2.98 -8.03
CA SER A 40 -11.01 2.39 -8.41
C SER A 40 -12.19 3.05 -7.68
N ILE A 41 -12.06 3.33 -6.38
CA ILE A 41 -13.11 4.02 -5.62
C ILE A 41 -13.35 5.43 -6.17
N LEU A 42 -12.28 6.16 -6.50
CA LEU A 42 -12.39 7.49 -7.08
C LEU A 42 -13.09 7.47 -8.44
N LEU A 43 -12.74 6.51 -9.31
CA LEU A 43 -13.40 6.34 -10.62
C LEU A 43 -14.90 6.05 -10.47
N ASP A 44 -15.28 5.22 -9.50
CA ASP A 44 -16.68 4.94 -9.19
C ASP A 44 -17.41 6.20 -8.67
N LEU A 45 -16.77 7.02 -7.83
CA LEU A 45 -17.35 8.28 -7.35
C LEU A 45 -17.59 9.28 -8.47
N PHE A 46 -16.66 9.40 -9.44
CA PHE A 46 -16.83 10.30 -10.58
C PHE A 46 -17.90 9.82 -11.58
N SER A 47 -18.10 8.50 -11.71
CA SER A 47 -19.10 7.94 -12.63
C SER A 47 -20.50 7.81 -12.03
N ASN A 48 -20.63 7.90 -10.70
CA ASN A 48 -21.89 7.79 -9.99
C ASN A 48 -22.80 9.02 -10.21
N LYS A 49 -24.00 8.78 -10.75
CA LYS A 49 -25.02 9.83 -10.99
C LYS A 49 -26.00 10.02 -9.81
N PHE A 50 -25.97 9.13 -8.82
CA PHE A 50 -26.89 9.14 -7.70
C PHE A 50 -26.30 9.91 -6.50
N CYS A 51 -26.99 10.96 -6.07
CA CYS A 51 -26.64 11.71 -4.86
C CYS A 51 -27.37 11.13 -3.64
N ASN A 52 -26.62 10.61 -2.66
CA ASN A 52 -27.16 10.25 -1.35
C ASN A 52 -26.73 11.26 -0.28
N ARG A 53 -27.60 12.22 0.04
CA ARG A 53 -27.32 13.29 1.03
C ARG A 53 -27.32 12.82 2.48
N PHE A 54 -27.95 11.68 2.79
CA PHE A 54 -28.08 11.19 4.17
C PHE A 54 -26.89 10.35 4.64
N LEU A 55 -25.91 10.09 3.77
CA LEU A 55 -24.70 9.32 4.10
C LEU A 55 -23.63 10.12 4.89
N LEU A 56 -24.06 11.09 5.71
CA LEU A 56 -23.18 12.03 6.42
C LEU A 56 -22.42 11.41 7.59
N LYS A 57 -22.99 10.38 8.23
CA LYS A 57 -22.37 9.64 9.33
C LYS A 57 -22.69 8.18 9.19
N ASN A 58 -21.67 7.38 8.90
CA ASN A 58 -21.81 5.93 8.95
C ASN A 58 -20.62 5.33 9.69
N HIS A 59 -20.78 5.16 11.00
CA HIS A 59 -19.75 4.61 11.90
C HIS A 59 -19.27 3.23 11.47
N THR A 60 -20.11 2.44 10.79
CA THR A 60 -19.70 1.13 10.29
C THR A 60 -18.61 1.23 9.22
N ILE A 61 -18.67 2.22 8.32
CA ILE A 61 -17.66 2.46 7.29
C ILE A 61 -16.35 2.94 7.95
N GLU A 62 -16.46 3.78 8.97
CA GLU A 62 -15.30 4.27 9.71
C GLU A 62 -14.53 3.14 10.41
N ILE A 63 -15.25 2.17 10.99
CA ILE A 63 -14.65 1.00 11.61
C ILE A 63 -13.95 0.13 10.56
N ILE A 64 -14.56 -0.07 9.37
CA ILE A 64 -13.96 -0.88 8.31
C ILE A 64 -12.66 -0.26 7.81
N TRP A 65 -12.66 1.03 7.47
CA TRP A 65 -11.47 1.68 6.92
C TRP A 65 -10.37 1.99 7.96
N THR A 66 -10.61 1.76 9.26
CA THR A 66 -9.58 1.89 10.31
C THR A 66 -8.93 0.55 10.59
N ILE A 67 -9.71 -0.52 10.65
CA ILE A 67 -9.24 -1.88 10.88
C ILE A 67 -8.43 -2.40 9.67
N VAL A 68 -8.88 -2.14 8.44
CA VAL A 68 -8.18 -2.63 7.23
C VAL A 68 -6.73 -2.10 7.14
N PRO A 69 -6.47 -0.78 7.24
CA PRO A 69 -5.09 -0.27 7.25
C PRO A 69 -4.26 -0.73 8.45
N MET A 70 -4.89 -0.92 9.62
CA MET A 70 -4.20 -1.44 10.81
C MET A 70 -3.60 -2.83 10.55
N PHE A 71 -4.37 -3.74 9.93
CA PHE A 71 -3.86 -5.06 9.58
C PHE A 71 -2.76 -5.03 8.52
N VAL A 72 -2.87 -4.14 7.53
CA VAL A 72 -1.82 -3.95 6.52
C VAL A 72 -0.51 -3.50 7.16
N LEU A 73 -0.57 -2.57 8.12
CA LEU A 73 0.61 -2.11 8.86
C LEU A 73 1.25 -3.21 9.70
N LEU A 74 0.44 -4.03 10.38
CA LEU A 74 0.95 -5.20 11.13
C LEU A 74 1.68 -6.17 10.21
N TYR A 75 1.13 -6.44 9.02
CA TYR A 75 1.74 -7.33 8.03
C TYR A 75 3.09 -6.80 7.52
N ILE A 76 3.24 -5.48 7.38
CA ILE A 76 4.53 -4.85 7.04
C ILE A 76 5.53 -4.93 8.21
N CYS A 77 5.06 -4.80 9.44
CA CYS A 77 5.90 -4.74 10.63
C CYS A 77 6.60 -6.09 10.96
N PHE A 78 5.92 -7.22 10.76
CA PHE A 78 6.49 -8.54 11.06
C PHE A 78 7.80 -8.87 10.31
N PRO A 79 7.88 -8.73 8.97
CA PRO A 79 9.14 -8.94 8.26
C PRO A 79 10.16 -7.84 8.57
N SER A 80 9.73 -6.59 8.82
CA SER A 80 10.65 -5.50 9.10
C SER A 80 11.43 -5.67 10.39
N LEU A 81 10.82 -6.28 11.42
CA LEU A 81 11.47 -6.53 12.71
C LEU A 81 12.44 -7.73 12.68
N LYS A 82 12.30 -8.60 11.69
CA LYS A 82 13.10 -9.83 11.57
C LYS A 82 14.42 -9.60 10.83
N ILE A 83 14.49 -8.55 10.02
CA ILE A 83 15.65 -8.14 9.23
C ILE A 83 16.59 -7.32 10.11
#